data_AF-A0A7Y0S504-F1
#
_entry.id   AF-A0A7Y0S504-F1
#
_cell.length_a   1.000
_cell.length_b   1.000
_cell.length_c   1.000
_cell.angle_alpha   90.00
_cell.angle_beta   90.00
_cell.angle_gamma   90.00
#
_symmetry.space_group_name_H-M   'P 1'
#
loop_
_entity.id
_entity.type
_entity.pdbx_description
1 polymer ?
#
loop_
_entity_poly.entity_id
_entity_poly.type
_entity_poly.pdbx_seq_one_letter_code
_entity_poly.pdbx_strand_id
1 'polypeptide(L)'
;MQLSFKVAMALSIFASSNLYAATTLVVPEDVKLLAVNMEKPKLEGGIFSDEKTIEIPDGTNQIVFKYQPEFEIGDDIKSVYSDVIIAKFDVNNEKLKFQLPQFNTYRQAQTSISPLEWQLLDS
;
A
#
# COMPACT_ATOMS: atom_id res chain seq x y z
N MET A 1 8.07 -52.78 -30.43
CA MET A 1 7.00 -52.36 -31.37
C MET A 1 5.67 -52.69 -30.72
N GLN A 2 4.63 -51.88 -30.62
CA GLN A 2 4.28 -50.51 -30.98
C GLN A 2 3.03 -50.22 -30.11
N LEU A 3 3.07 -49.22 -29.23
CA LEU A 3 2.34 -47.96 -29.41
C LEU A 3 0.80 -48.07 -29.42
N SER A 4 0.18 -47.63 -28.33
CA SER A 4 -1.10 -46.89 -28.29
C SER A 4 -1.42 -46.61 -26.80
N PHE A 5 -0.90 -45.56 -26.15
CA PHE A 5 -1.22 -44.15 -26.34
C PHE A 5 -2.69 -43.95 -26.74
N LYS A 6 -3.46 -43.24 -25.89
CA LYS A 6 -4.88 -42.83 -26.00
C LYS A 6 -5.84 -43.67 -25.12
N VAL A 7 -5.99 -43.34 -23.83
CA VAL A 7 -7.26 -43.00 -23.11
C VAL A 7 -6.90 -42.59 -21.67
N ALA A 8 -5.94 -41.70 -21.48
CA ALA A 8 -5.68 -41.08 -20.18
C ALA A 8 -5.61 -39.56 -20.36
N MET A 9 -6.65 -39.00 -20.97
CA MET A 9 -6.83 -37.58 -21.21
C MET A 9 -8.24 -37.22 -20.75
N ALA A 10 -8.44 -36.98 -19.46
CA ALA A 10 -9.69 -36.39 -18.95
C ALA A 10 -9.61 -35.87 -17.50
N LEU A 11 -8.42 -35.49 -17.00
CA LEU A 11 -8.27 -34.76 -15.72
C LEU A 11 -7.28 -33.61 -15.90
N SER A 12 -7.44 -32.87 -16.99
CA SER A 12 -6.79 -31.58 -17.20
C SER A 12 -7.42 -30.55 -16.25
N ILE A 13 -6.83 -30.43 -15.06
CA ILE A 13 -6.37 -29.15 -14.51
C ILE A 13 -7.38 -28.00 -14.71
N PHE A 14 -8.36 -27.92 -13.80
CA PHE A 14 -8.91 -26.61 -13.42
C PHE A 14 -7.92 -25.95 -12.44
N ALA A 15 -6.68 -25.73 -12.87
CA ALA A 15 -5.88 -24.70 -12.25
C ALA A 15 -6.42 -23.40 -12.83
N SER A 16 -7.50 -22.89 -12.24
CA SER A 16 -7.86 -21.49 -12.38
C SER A 16 -6.68 -20.71 -11.81
N SER A 17 -5.71 -20.38 -12.66
CA SER A 17 -4.84 -19.25 -12.40
C SER A 17 -5.78 -18.06 -12.37
N ASN A 18 -6.30 -17.74 -11.20
CA ASN A 18 -6.72 -16.38 -10.92
C ASN A 18 -5.42 -15.59 -11.03
N LEU A 19 -5.11 -15.14 -12.25
CA LEU A 19 -4.35 -13.93 -12.46
C LEU A 19 -5.19 -12.85 -11.80
N TYR A 20 -5.08 -12.76 -10.47
CA TYR A 20 -5.54 -11.61 -9.74
C TYR A 20 -4.72 -10.48 -10.33
N ALA A 21 -5.39 -9.57 -11.04
CA ALA A 21 -4.79 -8.27 -11.26
C ALA A 21 -4.40 -7.75 -9.88
N ALA A 22 -3.20 -7.19 -9.81
CA ALA A 22 -2.67 -6.66 -8.57
C ALA A 22 -2.92 -5.16 -8.60
N THR A 23 -3.47 -4.65 -7.51
CA THR A 23 -3.65 -3.22 -7.29
C THR A 23 -2.34 -2.68 -6.72
N THR A 24 -1.76 -1.69 -7.39
CA THR A 24 -0.54 -1.03 -6.91
C THR A 24 -0.90 0.09 -5.94
N LEU A 25 -0.51 -0.01 -4.67
CA LEU A 25 -0.58 1.10 -3.72
C LEU A 25 0.74 1.87 -3.72
N VAL A 26 0.68 3.17 -4.03
CA VAL A 26 1.80 4.10 -3.90
C VAL A 26 1.83 4.64 -2.47
N VAL A 27 2.94 4.43 -1.78
CA VAL A 27 3.19 4.85 -0.40
C VAL A 27 4.23 5.97 -0.42
N PRO A 28 3.84 7.22 -0.10
CA PRO A 28 4.78 8.33 -0.01
C PRO A 28 5.71 8.15 1.20
N GLU A 29 6.87 8.80 1.18
CA GLU A 29 7.90 8.71 2.23
C GLU A 29 7.37 9.03 3.65
N ASP A 30 6.53 10.06 3.75
CA ASP A 30 5.92 10.48 5.01
C ASP A 30 4.87 9.49 5.55
N VAL A 31 4.53 8.43 4.81
CA VAL A 31 3.60 7.39 5.28
C VAL A 31 4.36 6.14 5.69
N LYS A 32 4.22 5.80 6.96
CA LYS A 32 4.67 4.53 7.50
C LYS A 32 3.55 3.50 7.42
N LEU A 33 3.62 2.62 6.43
CA LEU A 33 2.76 1.45 6.33
C LEU A 33 3.20 0.38 7.35
N LEU A 34 2.33 0.04 8.30
CA LEU A 34 2.60 -0.88 9.41
C LEU A 34 2.16 -2.30 9.09
N ALA A 35 1.02 -2.46 8.42
CA ALA A 35 0.49 -3.74 7.99
C ALA A 35 -0.38 -3.60 6.73
N VAL A 36 -0.39 -4.64 5.91
CA VAL A 36 -1.34 -4.83 4.80
C VAL A 36 -1.91 -6.23 4.95
N ASN A 37 -3.23 -6.34 5.08
CA ASN A 37 -3.93 -7.61 5.29
C ASN A 37 -3.33 -8.46 6.43
N MET A 38 -2.98 -7.81 7.55
CA MET A 38 -2.32 -8.40 8.72
C MET A 38 -0.90 -8.92 8.49
N GLU A 39 -0.29 -8.65 7.33
CA GLU A 39 1.08 -9.00 7.02
C GLU A 39 2.00 -7.78 7.04
N LYS A 40 3.29 -8.04 7.27
CA LYS A 40 4.33 -6.99 7.19
C LYS A 40 4.45 -6.54 5.73
N PRO A 41 4.32 -5.23 5.43
CA PRO A 41 4.37 -4.75 4.06
C PRO A 41 5.76 -4.98 3.46
N LYS A 42 5.78 -5.47 2.22
CA LYS A 42 6.97 -5.60 1.39
C LYS A 42 6.92 -4.48 0.36
N LEU A 43 7.47 -3.33 0.74
CA LEU A 43 7.53 -2.17 -0.15
C LEU A 43 8.62 -2.39 -1.20
N GLU A 44 8.26 -2.19 -2.46
CA GLU A 44 9.16 -2.15 -3.61
C GLU A 44 9.55 -0.70 -3.90
N GLY A 45 10.84 -0.45 -4.07
CA GLY A 45 11.40 0.89 -4.27
C GLY A 45 12.84 0.98 -3.74
N GLY A 46 13.62 1.87 -4.32
CA GLY A 46 14.97 2.15 -3.84
C GLY A 46 14.95 2.75 -2.43
N ILE A 47 16.02 2.55 -1.66
CA ILE A 47 16.16 3.16 -0.32
C ILE A 47 16.10 4.70 -0.33
N PHE A 48 16.25 5.33 -1.50
CA PHE A 48 16.19 6.79 -1.73
C PHE A 48 15.00 7.21 -2.61
N SER A 49 13.93 6.41 -2.68
CA SER A 49 12.73 6.79 -3.44
C SER A 49 11.73 7.51 -2.54
N ASP A 50 11.33 8.72 -2.98
CA ASP A 50 10.30 9.56 -2.35
C ASP A 50 8.93 8.86 -2.33
N GLU A 51 8.73 7.92 -3.25
CA GLU A 51 7.55 7.06 -3.34
C GLU A 51 7.97 5.59 -3.44
N LYS A 52 7.37 4.76 -2.58
CA LYS A 52 7.49 3.30 -2.65
C LYS A 52 6.18 2.71 -3.12
N THR A 53 6.19 1.49 -3.61
CA THR A 53 5.00 0.80 -4.09
C THR A 53 4.81 -0.54 -3.39
N ILE A 54 3.58 -1.02 -3.32
CA ILE A 54 3.29 -2.38 -2.91
C ILE A 54 2.11 -2.91 -3.72
N GLU A 55 2.25 -4.14 -4.20
CA GLU A 55 1.17 -4.87 -4.85
C GLU A 55 0.26 -5.48 -3.79
N ILE A 56 -1.03 -5.22 -3.92
CA ILE A 56 -2.10 -5.68 -3.03
C ILE A 56 -3.08 -6.48 -3.89
N PRO A 57 -3.60 -7.64 -3.41
CA PRO A 57 -4.59 -8.40 -4.16
C PRO A 57 -5.87 -7.60 -4.38
N ASP A 58 -6.54 -7.80 -5.51
CA ASP A 58 -7.87 -7.27 -5.74
C ASP A 58 -8.91 -7.80 -4.73
N GLY A 59 -9.93 -6.99 -4.48
CA GLY A 59 -11.02 -7.24 -3.53
C GLY A 59 -10.89 -6.40 -2.26
N THR A 60 -11.33 -6.98 -1.15
CA THR A 60 -11.35 -6.32 0.16
C THR A 60 -9.97 -6.35 0.81
N ASN A 61 -9.44 -5.17 1.06
CA ASN A 61 -8.13 -4.99 1.67
C ASN A 61 -8.22 -4.19 2.96
N GLN A 62 -7.25 -4.41 3.83
CA GLN A 62 -7.06 -3.65 5.05
C GLN A 62 -5.61 -3.17 5.14
N ILE A 63 -5.43 -1.89 5.40
CA ILE A 63 -4.12 -1.32 5.69
C ILE A 63 -4.09 -0.72 7.08
N VAL A 64 -2.91 -0.73 7.68
CA VAL A 64 -2.60 -0.03 8.93
C VAL A 64 -1.45 0.89 8.65
N PHE A 65 -1.63 2.20 8.84
CA PHE A 65 -0.59 3.18 8.52
C PHE A 65 -0.55 4.31 9.54
N LYS A 66 0.53 5.10 9.46
CA LYS A 66 0.74 6.31 10.24
C LYS A 66 1.37 7.37 9.35
N TYR A 67 0.85 8.60 9.39
CA TYR A 67 1.43 9.75 8.71
C TYR A 67 2.45 10.43 9.63
N GLN A 68 3.63 10.75 9.10
CA GLN A 68 4.78 11.23 9.87
C GLN A 68 5.61 12.28 9.10
N PRO A 69 5.05 13.44 8.73
CA PRO A 69 5.78 14.49 8.03
C PRO A 69 6.98 14.98 8.84
N GLU A 70 8.08 15.23 8.13
CA GLU A 70 9.35 15.71 8.69
C GLU A 70 9.58 17.20 8.41
N PHE A 71 10.15 17.91 9.38
CA PHE A 71 10.42 19.34 9.30
C PHE A 71 11.86 19.63 9.74
N GLU A 72 12.61 20.32 8.89
CA GLU A 72 13.93 20.87 9.23
C GLU A 72 13.76 22.12 10.12
N ILE A 73 14.38 22.11 11.30
CA ILE A 73 14.34 23.21 12.27
C ILE A 73 15.77 23.49 12.75
N GLY A 74 16.42 24.46 12.10
CA GLY A 74 17.85 24.69 12.31
C GLY A 74 18.65 23.51 11.74
N ASP A 75 19.45 22.85 12.58
CA ASP A 75 20.24 21.67 12.20
C ASP A 75 19.53 20.33 12.52
N ASP A 76 18.33 20.39 13.12
CA ASP A 76 17.57 19.20 13.54
C ASP A 76 16.41 18.88 12.59
N ILE A 77 16.14 17.59 12.36
CA ILE A 77 14.90 17.11 11.73
C ILE A 77 13.92 16.68 12.82
N LYS A 78 12.69 17.21 12.78
CA LYS A 78 11.60 16.83 13.69
C LYS A 78 10.42 16.27 12.91
N SER A 79 9.98 15.06 13.29
CA SER A 79 8.77 14.46 12.77
C SER A 79 7.56 14.78 13.65
N VAL A 80 6.40 14.98 13.05
CA VAL A 80 5.11 15.03 13.75
C VAL A 80 4.32 13.78 13.40
N TYR A 81 3.66 13.18 14.39
CA TYR A 81 3.02 11.88 14.23
C TYR A 81 1.50 11.99 14.28
N SER A 82 0.83 11.42 13.27
CA SER A 82 -0.61 11.17 13.34
C SER A 82 -0.94 10.01 14.28
N ASP A 83 -2.23 9.81 14.54
CA ASP A 83 -2.73 8.55 15.07
C ASP A 83 -2.48 7.39 14.09
N VAL A 84 -2.52 6.16 14.61
CA VAL A 84 -2.50 4.96 13.77
C VAL A 84 -3.89 4.77 13.17
N ILE A 85 -3.95 4.64 11.86
CA ILE A 85 -5.20 4.50 11.12
C ILE A 85 -5.29 3.08 10.59
N ILE A 86 -6.45 2.47 10.82
CA ILE A 86 -6.83 1.17 10.26
C ILE A 86 -7.92 1.45 9.23
N ALA A 87 -7.62 1.18 7.97
CA ALA A 87 -8.53 1.42 6.87
C ALA A 87 -8.87 0.11 6.18
N LYS A 88 -10.14 -0.08 5.85
CA LYS A 88 -10.64 -1.20 5.06
C LYS A 88 -11.35 -0.65 3.84
N PHE A 89 -11.01 -1.16 2.66
CA PHE A 89 -11.54 -0.68 1.39
C PHE A 89 -11.59 -1.82 0.36
N ASP A 90 -12.43 -1.66 -0.65
CA ASP A 90 -12.51 -2.57 -1.79
C ASP A 90 -11.86 -1.91 -3.01
N VAL A 91 -11.05 -2.65 -3.75
CA VAL A 91 -10.32 -2.15 -4.93
C VAL A 91 -10.13 -3.26 -5.94
N ASN A 92 -10.15 -2.96 -7.24
CA ASN A 92 -9.89 -3.97 -8.28
C ASN A 92 -9.11 -3.36 -9.45
N ASN A 93 -7.88 -3.83 -9.67
CA ASN A 93 -7.02 -3.46 -10.79
C ASN A 93 -6.82 -1.94 -10.92
N GLU A 94 -6.52 -1.27 -9.80
CA GLU A 94 -6.30 0.17 -9.74
C GLU A 94 -4.89 0.51 -9.25
N LYS A 95 -4.48 1.75 -9.51
CA LYS A 95 -3.30 2.32 -8.88
C LYS A 95 -3.77 3.34 -7.84
N LEU A 96 -3.57 3.03 -6.57
CA LEU A 96 -4.02 3.87 -5.46
C LEU A 96 -2.91 4.80 -4.97
N LYS A 97 -3.27 6.04 -4.63
CA LYS A 97 -2.38 7.02 -4.01
C LYS A 97 -3.01 7.61 -2.76
N PHE A 98 -2.17 7.90 -1.76
CA PHE A 98 -2.61 8.65 -0.59
C PHE A 98 -2.80 10.13 -0.95
N GLN A 99 -3.98 10.67 -0.65
CA GLN A 99 -4.20 12.10 -0.51
C GLN A 99 -4.07 12.45 0.97
N LEU A 100 -3.08 13.27 1.31
CA LEU A 100 -2.72 13.66 2.67
C LEU A 100 -2.73 15.18 2.80
N PRO A 101 -2.98 15.72 4.01
CA PRO A 101 -2.95 17.15 4.23
C PRO A 101 -1.50 17.64 4.20
N GLN A 102 -1.28 18.83 3.65
CA GLN A 102 0.04 19.45 3.63
C GLN A 102 0.18 20.43 4.80
N PHE A 103 1.31 20.35 5.50
CA PHE A 103 1.60 21.21 6.63
C PHE A 103 2.84 22.06 6.32
N ASN A 104 2.71 23.38 6.44
CA ASN A 104 3.82 24.29 6.11
C ASN A 104 4.80 24.46 7.28
N THR A 105 4.38 24.13 8.50
CA THR A 105 5.21 24.30 9.71
C THR A 105 5.02 23.16 10.69
N TYR A 106 6.08 22.86 11.45
CA TYR A 106 6.06 21.91 12.57
C TYR A 106 4.95 22.19 13.60
N ARG A 107 4.67 23.48 13.86
CA ARG A 107 3.61 23.89 14.79
C ARG A 107 2.21 23.64 14.22
N GLN A 108 2.03 23.88 12.93
CA GLN A 108 0.75 23.59 12.24
C GLN A 108 0.47 22.10 12.26
N ALA A 109 1.46 21.27 11.91
CA ALA A 109 1.32 19.81 11.96
C ALA A 109 0.94 19.34 13.37
N GLN A 110 1.66 19.77 14.42
CA GLN A 110 1.35 19.35 15.80
C GLN A 110 -0.08 19.65 16.26
N THR A 111 -0.65 20.75 15.77
CA THR A 111 -1.98 21.22 16.21
C THR A 111 -3.11 20.67 15.36
N SER A 112 -2.82 20.16 14.16
CA SER A 112 -3.84 19.85 13.14
C SER A 112 -3.72 18.45 12.53
N ILE A 113 -2.69 17.66 12.88
CA ILE A 113 -2.49 16.31 12.31
C ILE A 113 -3.47 15.25 12.85
N SER A 114 -4.12 15.54 13.99
CA SER A 114 -5.11 14.66 14.61
C SER A 114 -6.41 15.44 14.86
N PRO A 115 -7.55 14.99 14.33
CA PRO A 115 -7.70 13.82 13.44
C PRO A 115 -7.08 14.05 12.07
N LEU A 116 -6.51 13.00 11.46
CA LEU A 116 -5.92 13.10 10.13
C LEU A 116 -7.01 13.10 9.06
N GLU A 117 -7.01 14.10 8.17
CA GLU A 117 -7.84 14.12 6.97
C GLU A 117 -7.10 13.46 5.81
N TRP A 118 -7.53 12.27 5.38
CA TRP A 118 -6.83 11.49 4.35
C TRP A 118 -7.82 10.73 3.46
N GLN A 119 -7.39 10.39 2.24
CA GLN A 119 -8.13 9.54 1.31
C GLN A 119 -7.17 8.66 0.50
N LEU A 120 -7.71 7.59 -0.11
CA LEU A 120 -7.06 6.87 -1.21
C LEU A 120 -7.78 7.26 -2.50
N LEU A 121 -7.01 7.74 -3.48
CA LEU A 121 -7.50 8.10 -4.81
C LEU A 121 -6.98 7.11 -5.84
N ASP A 122 -7.80 6.86 -6.86
CA ASP A 122 -7.37 6.24 -8.11
C ASP A 122 -6.50 7.22 -8.92
N SER A 123 -5.54 6.68 -9.67
CA SER A 123 -4.59 7.45 -10.49
C SER A 123 -4.58 7.03 -11.94
#